data_AF-A0A1S2Q4I5-F1
#
_entry.id   AF-A0A1S2Q4I5-F1
#
_cell.length_a   1.000
_cell.length_b   1.000
_cell.length_c   1.000
_cell.angle_alpha   90.00
_cell.angle_beta   90.00
_cell.angle_gamma   90.00
#
_symmetry.space_group_name_H-M   'P 1'
#
loop_
_entity.id
_entity.type
_entity.pdbx_description
1 polymer ?
#
loop_
_entity_poly.entity_id
_entity_poly.type
_entity_poly.pdbx_seq_one_letter_code
_entity_poly.pdbx_strand_id
1 'polypeptide(L)'
;MDRAGDAEVLALPRACRTARDRPVVLLMTRVGLRRGETVGPRREGIHFVVGARHLGCSLAGSHRHVGRRDNGTGAWAKSRRSRSVPADFLVVQWVVHPHAPRRAFATNVVEAGAAIDEVQQLAMRR
;
A
#
# COMPACT_ATOMS: atom_id res chain seq x y z
N MET A 1 -25.94 -0.90 -10.63
CA MET A 1 -24.69 -1.49 -10.13
C MET A 1 -24.77 -1.41 -8.61
N ASP A 2 -24.81 -2.56 -7.95
CA ASP A 2 -24.93 -2.61 -6.49
C ASP A 2 -23.60 -2.25 -5.83
N ARG A 3 -23.70 -1.66 -4.64
CA ARG A 3 -22.54 -1.27 -3.85
C ARG A 3 -21.93 -2.52 -3.22
N ALA A 4 -20.62 -2.69 -3.36
CA ALA A 4 -19.89 -3.75 -2.67
C ALA A 4 -20.03 -3.60 -1.14
N GLY A 5 -20.34 -4.70 -0.46
CA GLY A 5 -20.40 -4.75 1.00
C GLY A 5 -19.00 -4.77 1.62
N ASP A 6 -18.91 -4.47 2.92
CA ASP A 6 -17.62 -4.44 3.63
C ASP A 6 -16.89 -5.80 3.59
N ALA A 7 -17.64 -6.91 3.68
CA ALA A 7 -17.08 -8.25 3.58
C ALA A 7 -16.41 -8.50 2.22
N GLU A 8 -17.03 -8.05 1.12
CA GLU A 8 -16.49 -8.18 -0.23
C GLU A 8 -15.24 -7.32 -0.41
N VAL A 9 -15.28 -6.08 0.10
CA VAL A 9 -14.13 -5.17 0.08
C VAL A 9 -12.94 -5.75 0.86
N LEU A 10 -13.19 -6.41 1.98
CA LEU A 10 -12.17 -7.08 2.80
C LEU A 10 -11.71 -8.43 2.20
N ALA A 11 -12.47 -9.03 1.29
CA ALA A 11 -12.07 -10.24 0.57
C ALA A 11 -11.09 -9.95 -0.58
N LEU A 12 -11.20 -8.78 -1.22
CA LEU A 12 -10.35 -8.41 -2.37
C LEU A 12 -8.83 -8.51 -2.10
N PRO A 13 -8.28 -8.06 -0.96
CA PRO A 13 -6.85 -8.23 -0.66
C PRO A 13 -6.41 -9.70 -0.56
N ARG A 14 -7.33 -10.62 -0.20
CA ARG A 14 -7.03 -12.06 -0.15
C ARG A 14 -6.94 -12.67 -1.55
N ALA A 15 -7.73 -12.17 -2.50
CA ALA A 15 -7.73 -12.62 -3.90
C ALA A 15 -6.53 -12.10 -4.73
N CYS A 16 -5.78 -11.13 -4.22
CA CYS A 16 -4.62 -10.55 -4.88
C CYS A 16 -3.48 -11.57 -5.07
N ARG A 17 -2.97 -11.71 -6.30
CA ARG A 17 -1.96 -12.72 -6.64
C ARG A 17 -0.53 -12.19 -6.56
N THR A 18 -0.35 -10.88 -6.71
CA THR A 18 0.97 -10.27 -6.61
C THR A 18 1.09 -9.35 -5.39
N ALA A 19 2.34 -9.10 -4.96
CA ALA A 19 2.63 -8.09 -3.96
C ALA A 19 2.21 -6.67 -4.41
N ARG A 20 2.02 -6.45 -5.71
CA ARG A 20 1.55 -5.17 -6.28
C ARG A 20 0.03 -5.04 -6.26
N ASP A 21 -0.71 -6.14 -6.44
CA ASP A 21 -2.17 -6.11 -6.51
C ASP A 21 -2.78 -5.64 -5.18
N ARG A 22 -2.27 -6.17 -4.06
CA ARG A 22 -2.73 -5.84 -2.71
C ARG A 22 -2.71 -4.33 -2.42
N PRO A 23 -1.57 -3.63 -2.53
CA PRO A 23 -1.54 -2.20 -2.28
C PRO A 23 -2.40 -1.40 -3.27
N VAL A 24 -2.50 -1.81 -4.54
CA VAL A 24 -3.39 -1.15 -5.53
C VAL A 24 -4.86 -1.24 -5.09
N VAL A 25 -5.32 -2.44 -4.73
CA VAL A 25 -6.68 -2.67 -4.26
C VAL A 25 -6.95 -1.87 -2.98
N LEU A 26 -6.07 -1.94 -1.99
CA LEU A 26 -6.22 -1.24 -0.71
C LEU A 26 -6.25 0.29 -0.88
N LEU A 27 -5.42 0.84 -1.78
CA LEU A 27 -5.43 2.27 -2.09
C LEU A 27 -6.76 2.70 -2.75
N MET A 28 -7.37 1.84 -3.56
CA MET A 28 -8.66 2.14 -4.19
C MET A 28 -9.82 1.99 -3.21
N THR A 29 -9.83 0.93 -2.39
CA THR A 29 -10.98 0.59 -1.54
C THR A 29 -10.96 1.26 -0.18
N ARG A 30 -9.79 1.45 0.43
CA ARG A 30 -9.66 2.02 1.79
C ARG A 30 -9.22 3.48 1.81
N VAL A 31 -8.48 3.92 0.79
CA VAL A 31 -8.08 5.34 0.65
C VAL A 31 -9.00 6.10 -0.32
N GLY A 32 -9.80 5.38 -1.12
CA GLY A 32 -10.73 6.00 -2.07
C GLY A 32 -10.03 6.64 -3.28
N LEU A 33 -8.83 6.16 -3.63
CA LEU A 33 -8.12 6.68 -4.79
C LEU A 33 -8.73 6.18 -6.09
N ARG A 34 -8.83 7.09 -7.06
CA ARG A 34 -9.18 6.70 -8.44
C ARG A 34 -8.01 5.97 -9.09
N ARG A 35 -8.27 5.12 -10.07
CA ARG A 35 -7.24 4.37 -10.83
C ARG A 35 -6.06 5.26 -11.25
N GLY A 36 -6.32 6.43 -11.84
CA GLY A 36 -5.27 7.37 -12.28
C GLY A 36 -4.44 7.95 -11.12
N GLU A 37 -5.04 8.12 -9.96
CA GLU A 37 -4.33 8.52 -8.75
C GLU A 37 -3.49 7.34 -8.23
N THR A 38 -4.06 6.14 -8.17
CA THR A 38 -3.36 4.93 -7.69
C THR A 38 -2.12 4.59 -8.50
N VAL A 39 -2.14 4.78 -9.82
CA VAL A 39 -1.03 4.43 -10.74
C VAL A 39 -0.06 5.57 -11.05
N GLY A 40 -0.38 6.80 -10.63
CA GLY A 40 0.50 7.97 -10.71
C GLY A 40 1.04 8.51 -9.37
N PRO A 41 1.40 7.67 -8.38
CA PRO A 41 1.99 8.18 -7.15
C PRO A 41 3.36 8.77 -7.42
N ARG A 42 3.63 9.92 -6.80
CA ARG A 42 4.99 10.41 -6.60
C ARG A 42 5.37 10.22 -5.14
N ARG A 43 6.64 9.93 -4.88
CA ARG A 43 7.17 9.72 -3.53
C ARG A 43 6.96 10.95 -2.65
N GLU A 44 7.15 12.14 -3.20
CA GLU A 44 6.90 13.44 -2.53
C GLU A 44 5.48 13.60 -1.98
N GLY A 45 4.51 12.83 -2.51
CA GLY A 45 3.12 12.88 -2.06
C GLY A 45 2.73 11.75 -1.12
N ILE A 46 3.65 10.91 -0.63
CA ILE A 46 3.35 9.77 0.23
C ILE A 46 3.99 9.97 1.60
N HIS A 47 3.16 10.16 2.62
CA HIS A 47 3.57 10.33 4.01
C HIS A 47 3.03 9.17 4.85
N PHE A 48 3.54 7.97 4.61
CA PHE A 48 3.16 6.77 5.37
C PHE A 48 4.09 6.58 6.57
N VAL A 49 4.12 7.62 7.41
CA VAL A 49 4.93 7.75 8.61
C VAL A 49 4.08 8.37 9.71
N VAL A 50 4.51 8.26 10.97
CA VAL A 50 3.76 8.79 12.13
C VAL A 50 3.60 10.31 12.05
N GLY A 51 4.59 11.03 11.50
CA GLY A 51 4.52 12.47 11.25
C GLY A 51 5.46 12.95 10.15
N ALA A 52 4.98 13.86 9.31
CA ALA A 52 5.69 14.34 8.11
C ALA A 52 6.12 15.81 8.19
N ARG A 53 6.25 16.36 9.41
CA ARG A 53 6.69 17.75 9.62
C ARG A 53 8.07 18.03 9.03
N HIS A 54 8.98 17.07 9.11
CA HIS A 54 10.31 17.14 8.50
C HIS A 54 10.28 17.18 6.95
N LEU A 55 9.15 16.79 6.34
CA LEU A 55 8.89 16.91 4.90
C LEU A 55 8.09 18.19 4.56
N GLY A 56 7.89 19.08 5.53
CA GLY A 56 7.10 20.31 5.36
C GLY A 56 5.58 20.11 5.42
N CYS A 57 5.10 18.94 5.83
CA CYS A 57 3.67 18.68 5.97
C CYS A 57 3.22 18.70 7.44
N SER A 58 2.22 19.52 7.75
CA SER A 58 1.67 19.67 9.09
C SER A 58 0.57 18.66 9.44
N LEU A 59 0.08 17.89 8.47
CA LEU A 59 -0.98 16.89 8.71
C LEU A 59 -0.45 15.74 9.55
N ALA A 60 -1.21 15.39 10.59
CA ALA A 60 -0.92 14.28 11.47
C ALA A 60 -1.31 12.93 10.84
N GLY A 61 -0.57 11.88 11.22
CA GLY A 61 -0.83 10.52 10.80
C GLY A 61 -0.49 10.23 9.34
N SER A 62 -0.64 8.96 8.96
CA SER A 62 -0.31 8.48 7.63
C SER A 62 -1.29 9.02 6.59
N HIS A 63 -0.78 9.64 5.54
CA HIS A 63 -1.61 10.22 4.49
C HIS A 63 -0.90 10.27 3.14
N ARG A 64 -1.67 10.58 2.11
CA ARG A 64 -1.19 10.77 0.75
C ARG A 64 -1.73 12.06 0.16
N HIS A 65 -0.84 12.87 -0.40
CA HIS A 65 -1.20 14.02 -1.23
C HIS A 65 -1.51 13.58 -2.67
N VAL A 66 -2.67 14.01 -3.13
CA VAL A 66 -3.14 13.84 -4.50
C VAL A 66 -3.30 15.22 -5.10
N GLY A 67 -2.66 15.41 -6.25
CA GLY A 67 -2.68 16.68 -6.97
C GLY A 67 -2.61 16.45 -8.47
N ARG A 68 -3.06 17.47 -9.19
CA ARG A 68 -3.00 17.53 -10.65
C ARG A 68 -1.57 17.89 -11.07
N ARG A 69 -0.84 16.99 -11.73
CA ARG A 69 0.56 17.20 -12.12
C ARG A 69 0.91 16.39 -13.36
N ASP A 70 1.93 16.87 -14.08
CA ASP A 70 2.58 16.06 -15.11
C ASP A 70 3.32 14.89 -14.45
N ASN A 71 3.22 13.70 -15.02
CA ASN A 71 3.78 12.50 -14.42
C ASN A 71 4.38 11.61 -15.48
N GLY A 72 5.58 11.06 -15.22
CA GLY A 72 6.27 10.17 -16.16
C GLY A 72 5.50 8.89 -16.51
N THR A 73 4.46 8.54 -15.74
CA THR A 73 3.56 7.42 -16.05
C THR A 73 2.39 7.81 -16.96
N GLY A 74 2.27 9.08 -17.36
CA GLY A 74 1.11 9.64 -18.07
C GLY A 74 -0.17 9.73 -17.24
N ALA A 75 -0.15 9.27 -15.98
CA ALA A 75 -1.32 9.27 -15.12
C ALA A 75 -1.55 10.63 -14.47
N TRP A 76 -2.82 11.04 -14.41
CA TRP A 76 -3.17 12.40 -14.08
C TRP A 76 -4.46 12.47 -13.23
N ALA A 77 -4.46 13.28 -12.16
CA ALA A 77 -5.64 13.48 -11.32
C ALA A 77 -6.70 14.34 -12.03
N LYS A 78 -7.96 13.87 -12.09
CA LYS A 78 -9.03 14.58 -12.83
C LYS A 78 -9.32 15.96 -12.23
N SER A 79 -9.33 16.06 -10.90
CA SER A 79 -9.56 17.32 -10.20
C SER A 79 -8.32 18.21 -10.26
N ARG A 80 -8.52 19.52 -10.46
CA ARG A 80 -7.48 20.54 -10.25
C ARG A 80 -7.21 20.81 -8.77
N ARG A 81 -8.17 20.52 -7.89
CA ARG A 81 -8.03 20.72 -6.44
C ARG A 81 -7.16 19.62 -5.84
N SER A 82 -5.99 20.00 -5.34
CA SER A 82 -5.15 19.12 -4.54
C SER A 82 -5.81 18.81 -3.20
N ARG A 83 -5.62 17.58 -2.72
CA ARG A 83 -6.12 17.13 -1.41
C ARG A 83 -5.19 16.10 -0.78
N SER A 84 -5.28 15.99 0.53
CA SER A 84 -4.69 14.88 1.28
C SER A 84 -5.77 13.83 1.57
N VAL A 85 -5.40 12.56 1.53
CA VAL A 85 -6.26 11.45 1.94
C VAL A 85 -5.57 10.63 3.02
N PRO A 86 -6.25 10.34 4.13
CA PRO A 86 -5.68 9.51 5.19
C PRO A 86 -5.50 8.07 4.71
N ALA A 87 -4.49 7.39 5.26
CA ALA A 87 -4.25 5.98 5.06
C ALA A 87 -4.16 5.29 6.42
N ASP A 88 -4.95 4.24 6.60
CA ASP A 88 -4.89 3.44 7.82
C ASP A 88 -3.67 2.50 7.84
N PHE A 89 -3.48 1.86 9.00
CA PHE A 89 -2.37 0.95 9.24
C PHE A 89 -2.28 -0.19 8.22
N LEU A 90 -3.41 -0.75 7.77
CA LEU A 90 -3.38 -1.84 6.79
C LEU A 90 -2.80 -1.34 5.47
N VAL A 91 -3.27 -0.20 4.97
CA VAL A 91 -2.72 0.40 3.74
C VAL A 91 -1.22 0.65 3.88
N VAL A 92 -0.78 1.24 4.99
CA VAL A 92 0.63 1.54 5.26
C VAL A 92 1.47 0.27 5.31
N GLN A 93 1.02 -0.75 6.03
CA GLN A 93 1.72 -2.04 6.15
C GLN A 93 1.98 -2.67 4.78
N TRP A 94 0.95 -2.75 3.92
CA TRP A 94 1.05 -3.41 2.62
C TRP A 94 1.77 -2.59 1.55
N VAL A 95 1.77 -1.25 1.66
CA VAL A 95 2.49 -0.38 0.71
C VAL A 95 3.97 -0.23 1.08
N VAL A 96 4.29 -0.04 2.36
CA VAL A 96 5.67 0.17 2.82
C VAL A 96 6.42 -1.16 2.97
N HIS A 97 5.72 -2.22 3.34
CA HIS A 97 6.31 -3.55 3.54
C HIS A 97 5.66 -4.59 2.61
N PRO A 98 5.83 -4.49 1.28
CA PRO A 98 5.26 -5.47 0.35
C PRO A 98 5.78 -6.90 0.60
N HIS A 99 6.96 -7.04 1.24
CA HIS A 99 7.54 -8.31 1.67
C HIS A 99 7.26 -8.66 3.14
N ALA A 100 6.42 -7.91 3.86
CA ALA A 100 6.03 -8.27 5.23
C ALA A 100 5.48 -9.71 5.35
N PRO A 101 4.65 -10.23 4.43
CA PRO A 101 4.21 -11.62 4.50
C PRO A 101 5.36 -12.63 4.36
N ARG A 102 6.34 -12.33 3.51
CA ARG A 102 7.52 -13.16 3.32
C ARG A 102 8.42 -13.16 4.56
N ARG A 103 8.53 -12.01 5.23
CA ARG A 103 9.20 -11.90 6.53
C ARG A 103 8.46 -12.69 7.62
N ALA A 104 7.13 -12.57 7.69
CA ALA A 104 6.32 -13.34 8.62
C ALA A 104 6.44 -14.85 8.39
N PHE A 105 6.45 -15.29 7.11
CA PHE A 105 6.74 -16.67 6.76
C PHE A 105 8.10 -17.12 7.30
N ALA A 106 9.17 -16.37 7.04
CA ALA A 106 10.50 -16.70 7.55
C ALA A 106 10.55 -16.78 9.08
N THR A 107 9.90 -15.84 9.78
CA THR A 107 9.81 -15.86 11.25
C THR A 107 9.06 -17.09 11.76
N ASN A 108 7.89 -17.40 11.20
CA ASN A 108 7.09 -18.56 11.62
C ASN A 108 7.83 -19.89 11.37
N VAL A 109 8.59 -19.98 10.29
CA VAL A 109 9.38 -21.19 9.96
C VAL A 109 10.54 -21.36 10.95
N VAL A 110 11.23 -20.28 11.34
CA VAL A 110 12.23 -20.31 12.41
C VAL A 110 11.61 -20.69 13.75
N GLU A 111 10.45 -20.12 14.11
CA GLU A 111 9.75 -20.44 15.36
C GLU A 111 9.28 -21.89 15.43
N ALA A 112 9.00 -22.52 14.27
CA ALA A 112 8.69 -23.94 14.16
C ALA A 112 9.92 -24.86 14.29
N GLY A 113 11.12 -24.31 14.50
CA GLY A 113 12.36 -25.06 14.72
C GLY A 113 13.22 -25.29 13.47
N ALA A 114 12.90 -24.66 12.34
CA ALA A 114 13.70 -24.80 11.12
C ALA A 114 15.07 -24.13 11.26
N ALA A 115 16.09 -24.75 10.67
CA ALA A 115 17.43 -24.19 10.59
C ALA A 115 17.49 -23.01 9.59
N ILE A 116 18.48 -22.13 9.74
CA ILE A 116 18.60 -20.90 8.93
C ILE A 116 18.75 -21.22 7.44
N ASP A 117 19.47 -22.28 7.09
CA ASP A 117 19.65 -22.76 5.72
C ASP A 117 18.34 -23.29 5.11
N GLU A 118 17.49 -23.95 5.90
CA GLU A 118 16.16 -24.38 5.47
C GLU A 118 15.24 -23.18 5.18
N VAL A 119 15.27 -22.16 6.05
CA VAL A 119 14.52 -20.91 5.86
C VAL A 119 15.00 -20.19 4.60
N GLN A 120 16.30 -20.16 4.34
CA GLN A 120 16.86 -19.57 3.12
C GLN A 120 16.39 -20.31 1.87
N GLN A 121 16.42 -21.64 1.86
CA GLN A 121 15.91 -22.44 0.74
C GLN A 121 14.41 -22.21 0.49
N LEU A 122 13.61 -22.21 1.55
CA LEU A 122 12.16 -22.04 1.47
C LEU A 122 11.76 -20.62 1.05
N ALA A 123 12.40 -19.61 1.63
CA ALA A 123 12.14 -18.23 1.26
C ALA A 123 12.60 -17.98 -0.19
N MET A 124 13.84 -18.32 -0.56
CA MET A 124 14.44 -17.87 -1.83
C MET A 124 14.03 -18.66 -3.09
N ARG A 125 13.20 -19.71 -2.98
CA ARG A 125 12.63 -20.38 -4.16
C ARG A 125 11.78 -19.41 -4.99
N ARG A 126 12.10 -19.33 -6.28
CA ARG A 126 11.27 -18.66 -7.30
C ARG A 126 10.10 -19.55 -7.70
#